data_AF-A0A969MPA1-F1
#
_entry.id   AF-A0A969MPA1-F1
#
_cell.length_a   1.000
_cell.length_b   1.000
_cell.length_c   1.000
_cell.angle_alpha   90.00
_cell.angle_beta   90.00
_cell.angle_gamma   90.00
#
_symmetry.space_group_name_H-M   'P 1'
#
loop_
_entity.id
_entity.type
_entity.pdbx_description
1 polymer ?
#
loop_
_entity_poly.entity_id
_entity_poly.type
_entity_poly.pdbx_seq_one_letter_code
_entity_poly.pdbx_strand_id
1 'polypeptide(L)'
;MTQIIQREYANVDFCFESGQTIEDLHRTIKHTNEKNPDNKLKLVIVDYNELVITNISDPTQSSALVAQRLRQIANEEEVCIITLLQPSKSIF
;
A
#
# COMPACT_ATOMS: atom_id res chain seq x y z
N MET A 1 13.38 -6.47 -16.23
CA MET A 1 13.31 -5.81 -14.92
C MET A 1 13.70 -6.81 -13.85
N THR A 2 14.89 -6.85 -13.26
CA THR A 2 16.29 -6.62 -13.70
C THR A 2 17.07 -7.47 -12.70
N GLN A 3 17.99 -8.36 -13.08
CA GLN A 3 18.63 -9.33 -12.15
C GLN A 3 19.15 -8.71 -10.83
N ILE A 4 19.50 -7.42 -10.88
CA ILE A 4 19.87 -6.60 -9.73
C ILE A 4 18.74 -6.49 -8.69
N ILE A 5 17.50 -6.23 -9.09
CA ILE A 5 16.38 -6.11 -8.14
C ILE A 5 16.17 -7.40 -7.37
N GLN A 6 16.16 -8.54 -8.08
CA GLN A 6 16.00 -9.85 -7.46
C GLN A 6 17.17 -10.20 -6.52
N ARG A 7 18.39 -9.76 -6.85
CA ARG A 7 19.57 -10.03 -6.04
C ARG A 7 19.68 -9.12 -4.81
N GLU A 8 19.49 -7.81 -4.98
CA GLU A 8 19.68 -6.81 -3.94
C GLU A 8 18.44 -6.63 -3.05
N TYR A 9 17.25 -7.00 -3.55
CA TYR A 9 15.96 -6.85 -2.86
C TYR A 9 15.18 -8.17 -2.84
N ALA A 10 15.87 -9.28 -2.58
CA ALA A 10 15.26 -10.62 -2.55
C ALA A 10 14.11 -10.75 -1.52
N ASN A 11 14.04 -9.87 -0.54
CA ASN A 11 13.01 -9.81 0.50
C ASN A 11 11.89 -8.81 0.21
N VAL A 12 11.87 -8.20 -0.98
CA VAL A 12 10.90 -7.16 -1.36
C VAL A 12 10.05 -7.65 -2.53
N ASP A 13 8.75 -7.68 -2.32
CA ASP A 13 7.78 -7.85 -3.40
C ASP A 13 7.34 -6.48 -3.92
N PHE A 14 7.38 -6.33 -5.24
CA PHE A 14 6.95 -5.09 -5.91
C PHE A 14 5.59 -5.30 -6.58
N CYS A 15 4.62 -4.46 -6.24
CA CYS A 15 3.35 -4.36 -6.94
C CYS A 15 3.41 -3.17 -7.92
N PHE A 16 3.36 -3.45 -9.22
CA PHE A 16 3.34 -2.43 -10.28
C PHE A 16 1.95 -2.27 -10.90
N GLU A 17 0.91 -2.77 -10.24
CA GLU A 17 -0.47 -2.65 -10.71
C GLU A 17 -0.98 -1.21 -10.49
N SER A 18 -1.56 -0.63 -11.54
CA SER A 18 -2.17 0.70 -11.48
C SER A 18 -3.63 0.63 -11.04
N GLY A 19 -4.11 1.67 -10.36
CA GLY A 19 -5.53 1.82 -10.05
C GLY A 19 -6.04 0.84 -8.99
N GLN A 20 -5.19 0.50 -8.02
CA GLN A 20 -5.56 -0.36 -6.89
C GLN A 20 -6.63 0.32 -6.02
N THR A 21 -7.65 -0.44 -5.64
CA THR A 21 -8.56 -0.08 -4.55
C THR A 21 -7.97 -0.48 -3.20
N ILE A 22 -8.60 -0.04 -2.10
CA ILE A 22 -8.24 -0.46 -0.74
C ILE A 22 -8.37 -1.99 -0.59
N GLU A 23 -9.41 -2.57 -1.21
CA GLU A 23 -9.69 -4.00 -1.18
C GLU A 23 -8.62 -4.79 -1.96
N ASP A 24 -8.10 -4.23 -3.05
CA ASP A 24 -7.01 -4.85 -3.82
C ASP A 24 -5.69 -4.84 -3.04
N LEU A 25 -5.39 -3.72 -2.36
CA LEU A 25 -4.23 -3.61 -1.47
C LEU A 25 -4.30 -4.65 -0.34
N HIS A 26 -5.44 -4.74 0.35
CA HIS A 26 -5.62 -5.70 1.43
C HIS A 26 -5.47 -7.14 0.92
N ARG A 27 -6.10 -7.46 -0.21
CA ARG A 27 -6.01 -8.78 -0.84
C ARG A 27 -4.57 -9.13 -1.19
N THR A 28 -3.81 -8.17 -1.72
CA THR A 28 -2.39 -8.37 -2.09
C THR A 28 -1.55 -8.68 -0.85
N ILE A 29 -1.67 -7.89 0.22
CA ILE A 29 -0.95 -8.10 1.48
C ILE A 29 -1.27 -9.47 2.06
N LYS A 30 -2.57 -9.80 2.15
CA LYS A 30 -3.04 -11.07 2.69
C LYS A 30 -2.53 -12.26 1.87
N HIS A 31 -2.62 -12.17 0.54
CA HIS A 31 -2.12 -13.23 -0.35
C HIS A 31 -0.62 -13.46 -0.22
N THR A 32 0.17 -12.39 -0.05
CA THR A 32 1.61 -12.51 0.18
C THR A 32 1.92 -13.16 1.54
N ASN A 33 1.17 -12.81 2.58
CA ASN A 33 1.27 -13.44 3.91
C ASN A 33 0.87 -14.92 3.88
N GLU A 34 -0.17 -15.27 3.14
CA GLU A 34 -0.65 -16.66 2.98
C GLU A 34 0.35 -17.53 2.21
N LYS A 35 1.04 -16.98 1.22
CA LYS A 35 2.11 -17.66 0.48
C LYS A 35 3.36 -17.92 1.32
N ASN A 36 3.63 -17.06 2.30
CA ASN A 36 4.83 -17.11 3.14
C ASN A 36 4.46 -17.08 4.63
N PRO A 37 3.81 -18.14 5.16
CA PRO A 37 3.26 -18.14 6.51
C PRO A 37 4.33 -17.94 7.61
N ASP A 38 5.55 -18.44 7.37
CA ASP A 38 6.69 -18.31 8.30
C ASP A 38 7.44 -16.98 8.15
N ASN A 39 7.18 -16.22 7.08
CA ASN A 39 7.84 -14.96 6.77
C ASN A 39 6.84 -13.91 6.28
N LYS A 40 5.86 -13.61 7.14
CA LYS A 40 4.84 -12.59 6.88
C LYS A 40 5.46 -11.22 6.67
N LEU A 41 4.85 -10.42 5.82
CA LEU A 41 5.19 -9.02 5.60
C LEU A 41 5.20 -8.25 6.92
N LYS A 42 6.26 -7.46 7.13
CA LYS A 42 6.40 -6.56 8.27
C LYS A 42 6.31 -5.08 7.89
N LEU A 43 6.47 -4.79 6.60
CA LEU A 43 6.42 -3.45 6.05
C LEU A 43 5.72 -3.46 4.70
N VAL A 44 4.82 -2.50 4.50
CA VAL A 44 4.19 -2.17 3.22
C VAL A 44 4.41 -0.69 2.97
N ILE A 45 4.84 -0.34 1.76
CA ILE A 45 4.97 1.04 1.30
C ILE A 45 3.88 1.28 0.25
N VAL A 46 3.03 2.27 0.49
CA VAL A 46 2.02 2.73 -0.47
C VAL A 46 2.56 4.00 -1.11
N ASP A 47 2.88 3.90 -2.41
CA ASP A 47 3.36 5.02 -3.21
C ASP A 47 2.17 5.90 -3.63
N TYR A 48 1.98 6.96 -2.85
CA TYR A 48 0.89 7.95 -2.90
C TYR A 48 -0.50 7.45 -2.48
N ASN A 49 -0.94 7.96 -1.34
CA ASN A 49 -2.30 7.77 -0.81
C ASN A 49 -3.37 8.24 -1.81
N GLU A 50 -3.10 9.32 -2.52
CA GLU A 50 -4.02 9.96 -3.47
C GLU A 50 -4.28 9.12 -4.74
N LEU A 51 -3.43 8.12 -5.01
CA LEU A 51 -3.58 7.23 -6.17
C LEU A 51 -4.43 5.98 -5.88
N VAL A 52 -4.78 5.75 -4.62
CA VAL A 52 -5.67 4.65 -4.25
C VAL A 52 -7.10 5.01 -4.66
N ILE A 53 -7.72 4.14 -5.47
CA ILE A 53 -9.05 4.41 -6.01
C ILE A 53 -10.10 4.29 -4.91
N THR A 54 -10.95 5.31 -4.81
CA THR A 54 -12.16 5.31 -3.97
C THR A 54 -13.37 5.75 -4.77
N ASN A 55 -14.56 5.54 -4.21
CA ASN A 55 -15.81 6.05 -4.76
C ASN A 55 -16.15 7.47 -4.24
N ILE A 56 -15.25 8.11 -3.50
CA ILE A 56 -15.44 9.47 -2.97
C ILE A 56 -14.84 10.48 -3.93
N SER A 57 -15.65 11.45 -4.36
CA SER A 57 -15.23 12.50 -5.29
C SER A 57 -14.42 13.62 -4.62
N ASP A 58 -14.67 13.91 -3.34
CA ASP A 58 -13.90 14.90 -2.60
C ASP A 58 -12.50 14.34 -2.24
N PRO A 59 -11.40 14.98 -2.69
CA PRO A 59 -10.05 14.46 -2.47
C PRO A 59 -9.67 14.35 -0.98
N THR A 60 -10.16 15.27 -0.14
CA THR A 60 -9.83 15.29 1.29
C THR A 60 -10.49 14.12 2.02
N GLN A 61 -11.79 13.92 1.76
CA GLN A 61 -12.55 12.80 2.30
C GLN A 61 -12.02 11.46 1.77
N SER A 62 -11.68 11.40 0.47
CA SER A 62 -11.05 10.22 -0.13
C SER A 62 -9.74 9.87 0.58
N SER A 63 -8.85 10.85 0.72
CA SER A 63 -7.56 10.67 1.41
C SER A 63 -7.72 10.21 2.86
N ALA A 64 -8.66 10.81 3.60
CA ALA A 64 -8.97 10.42 4.97
C ALA A 64 -9.54 8.99 5.07
N LEU A 65 -10.42 8.60 4.15
CA LEU A 65 -10.95 7.24 4.08
C LEU A 65 -9.82 6.23 3.83
N VAL A 66 -8.95 6.48 2.85
CA VAL A 66 -7.81 5.60 2.56
C VAL A 66 -6.94 5.47 3.80
N ALA A 67 -6.56 6.57 4.44
CA ALA A 67 -5.72 6.53 5.65
C ALA A 67 -6.36 5.72 6.79
N GLN A 68 -7.67 5.89 7.02
CA GLN A 68 -8.40 5.11 8.03
C GLN A 68 -8.40 3.61 7.71
N ARG A 69 -8.60 3.26 6.44
CA ARG A 69 -8.63 1.87 6.00
C ARG A 69 -7.25 1.22 5.99
N LEU A 70 -6.20 1.94 5.59
CA LEU A 70 -4.82 1.48 5.72
C LEU A 70 -4.48 1.20 7.18
N ARG A 71 -4.92 2.05 8.12
CA ARG A 71 -4.75 1.77 9.56
C ARG A 71 -5.48 0.50 10.01
N GLN A 72 -6.67 0.24 9.48
CA GLN A 72 -7.40 -1.00 9.75
C GLN A 72 -6.61 -2.22 9.24
N ILE A 73 -6.16 -2.19 7.99
CA ILE A 73 -5.36 -3.27 7.37
C ILE A 73 -4.06 -3.50 8.15
N ALA A 74 -3.37 -2.43 8.54
CA ALA A 74 -2.14 -2.51 9.33
C ALA A 74 -2.32 -3.30 10.63
N ASN A 75 -3.45 -3.09 11.33
CA ASN A 75 -3.77 -3.82 12.56
C ASN A 75 -4.19 -5.27 12.29
N GLU A 76 -5.04 -5.50 11.28
CA GLU A 76 -5.56 -6.83 10.95
C GLU A 76 -4.46 -7.79 10.46
N GLU A 77 -3.53 -7.28 9.65
CA GLU A 77 -2.43 -8.04 9.08
C GLU A 77 -1.14 -7.96 9.91
N GLU A 78 -1.17 -7.26 11.05
CA GLU A 78 -0.03 -7.05 11.95
C GLU A 78 1.23 -6.53 11.23
N VAL A 79 1.04 -5.53 10.35
CA VAL A 79 2.07 -5.00 9.44
C VAL A 79 2.21 -3.48 9.58
N CYS A 80 3.43 -2.96 9.44
CA CYS A 80 3.64 -1.52 9.35
C CYS A 80 3.31 -1.02 7.94
N ILE A 81 2.45 0.01 7.82
CA ILE A 81 2.16 0.66 6.54
C ILE A 81 2.70 2.08 6.56
N ILE A 82 3.56 2.40 5.59
CA ILE A 82 4.01 3.75 5.30
C ILE A 82 3.34 4.19 4.01
N THR A 83 2.58 5.27 4.06
CA THR A 83 1.96 5.88 2.87
C THR A 83 2.63 7.20 2.55
N LEU A 84 2.96 7.42 1.28
CA LEU A 84 3.45 8.71 0.80
C LEU A 84 2.24 9.62 0.55
N LEU A 85 2.36 10.90 0.90
CA LEU A 85 1.33 11.90 0.64
C LEU A 85 1.84 12.89 -0.38
N GLN A 86 1.00 13.25 -1.35
CA GLN A 86 1.31 14.33 -2.28
C GLN A 86 0.85 15.66 -1.68
N PRO A 87 1.78 16.57 -1.31
CA PRO A 87 1.39 17.86 -0.76
C PRO A 87 0.60 18.69 -1.77
N SER A 88 -0.36 19.47 -1.29
CA SER A 88 -1.14 20.35 -2.16
C SER A 88 -0.24 21.46 -2.73
N LYS A 89 -0.51 21.83 -3.99
CA LYS A 89 0.20 22.94 -4.65
C LYS A 89 0.07 24.26 -3.88
N SER A 90 -0.99 24.44 -3.09
CA SER A 90 -1.24 25.64 -2.30
C SER A 90 -0.26 25.86 -1.15
N ILE A 91 0.60 24.89 -0.83
CA ILE A 91 1.60 24.97 0.24
C ILE A 91 2.96 25.48 -0.31
N PHE A 92 3.07 25.71 -1.63
CA PHE A 92 4.25 26.26 -2.29
C PHE A 92 3.98 27.59 -2.98
#